data_AF-A0A7H0VAR3-F1
#
_entry.id   AF-A0A7H0VAR3-F1
#
_cell.length_a   1.000
_cell.length_b   1.000
_cell.length_c   1.000
_cell.angle_alpha   90.00
_cell.angle_beta   90.00
_cell.angle_gamma   90.00
#
_symmetry.space_group_name_H-M   'P 1'
#
loop_
_entity.id
_entity.type
_entity.pdbx_description
1 polymer ?
#
loop_
_entity_poly.entity_id
_entity_poly.type
_entity_poly.pdbx_seq_one_letter_code
_entity_poly.pdbx_strand_id
1 'polypeptide(L)'
;MSLYQTLISLSRILQLDFLQSFGIYSIVYFILRLFWKDARLKVFDAYAVKAFVYLGLTWFLLWLIGDFVYYFQVLDEAGQEEFRSELVGKYFFLFWLQALLWLLITQAFRWKRLSRYLLIRILAGLSFVFSIERLVIIITSLHRDYLASSWKLFGEPFSFEVILGSDSIILSQIFRLCLYIACTFLIIGIEKAISKWKPNPANG
;
A
#
# COMPACT_ATOMS: atom_id res chain seq x y z
N MET A 1 -22.61 -4.03 -7.64
CA MET A 1 -21.27 -3.43 -7.48
C MET A 1 -20.59 -3.51 -8.84
N SER A 2 -20.22 -2.37 -9.43
CA SER A 2 -19.57 -2.37 -10.75
C SER A 2 -18.13 -2.91 -10.65
N LEU A 3 -17.57 -3.41 -11.76
CA LEU A 3 -16.19 -3.91 -11.81
C LEU A 3 -15.18 -2.88 -11.26
N TYR A 4 -15.35 -1.61 -11.65
CA TYR A 4 -14.58 -0.48 -11.15
C TYR A 4 -14.63 -0.34 -9.63
N GLN A 5 -15.83 -0.38 -9.03
CA GLN A 5 -16.00 -0.28 -7.58
C GLN A 5 -15.28 -1.42 -6.84
N THR A 6 -15.29 -2.62 -7.41
CA THR A 6 -14.59 -3.78 -6.84
C THR A 6 -13.07 -3.57 -6.90
N LEU A 7 -12.54 -3.12 -8.04
CA LEU A 7 -11.10 -2.86 -8.21
C LEU A 7 -10.60 -1.78 -7.26
N ILE A 8 -11.32 -0.66 -7.13
CA ILE A 8 -10.96 0.38 -6.17
C ILE A 8 -10.99 -0.15 -4.75
N SER A 9 -12.07 -0.86 -4.37
CA SER A 9 -12.20 -1.42 -3.03
C SER A 9 -11.03 -2.35 -2.69
N LEU A 10 -10.65 -3.23 -3.61
CA LEU A 10 -9.50 -4.11 -3.45
C LEU A 10 -8.18 -3.35 -3.34
N SER A 11 -7.95 -2.35 -4.20
CA SER A 11 -6.75 -1.51 -4.14
C SER A 11 -6.66 -0.76 -2.80
N ARG A 12 -7.78 -0.26 -2.28
CA ARG A 12 -7.84 0.45 -1.00
C ARG A 12 -7.57 -0.48 0.17
N ILE A 13 -8.13 -1.70 0.16
CA ILE A 13 -7.85 -2.73 1.18
C ILE A 13 -6.36 -3.06 1.19
N LEU A 14 -5.75 -3.31 0.02
CA LEU A 14 -4.31 -3.58 -0.08
C LEU A 14 -3.48 -2.41 0.48
N GLN A 15 -3.85 -1.19 0.17
CA GLN A 15 -3.14 0.00 0.64
C GLN A 15 -3.26 0.18 2.16
N LEU A 16 -4.48 0.22 2.70
CA LEU A 16 -4.76 0.62 4.08
C LEU A 16 -4.64 -0.53 5.09
N ASP A 17 -4.98 -1.75 4.70
CA ASP A 17 -5.00 -2.89 5.61
C ASP A 17 -3.73 -3.73 5.55
N PHE A 18 -2.98 -3.66 4.44
CA PHE A 18 -1.74 -4.44 4.28
C PHE A 18 -0.49 -3.56 4.21
N LEU A 19 -0.40 -2.64 3.24
CA LEU A 19 0.83 -1.85 3.03
C LEU A 19 1.11 -0.89 4.19
N GLN A 20 0.09 -0.20 4.70
CA GLN A 20 0.22 0.62 5.91
C GLN A 20 0.64 -0.22 7.13
N SER A 21 0.07 -1.41 7.29
CA SER A 21 0.31 -2.28 8.45
C SER A 21 1.73 -2.84 8.52
N PHE A 22 2.49 -2.81 7.42
CA PHE A 22 3.91 -3.13 7.43
C PHE A 22 4.71 -2.25 8.42
N GLY A 23 4.35 -0.97 8.56
CA GLY A 23 5.00 -0.07 9.51
C GLY A 23 4.80 -0.52 10.96
N ILE A 24 3.56 -0.83 11.33
CA ILE A 24 3.18 -1.32 12.67
C ILE A 24 3.81 -2.69 12.94
N TYR A 25 3.71 -3.60 11.96
CA TYR A 25 4.38 -4.90 12.02
C TYR A 25 5.87 -4.77 12.33
N SER A 26 6.54 -3.81 11.69
CA SER A 26 7.97 -3.61 11.88
C SER A 26 8.30 -3.17 13.31
N ILE A 27 7.48 -2.31 13.92
CA ILE A 27 7.63 -1.94 15.34
C ILE A 27 7.54 -3.20 16.22
N VAL A 28 6.49 -3.99 16.03
CA VAL A 28 6.28 -5.24 16.79
C VAL A 28 7.44 -6.22 16.61
N TYR A 29 7.91 -6.41 15.37
CA TYR A 29 9.06 -7.28 15.09
C TYR A 29 10.33 -6.83 15.81
N PHE A 30 10.66 -5.54 15.79
CA PHE A 30 11.86 -5.03 16.47
C PHE A 30 11.76 -5.13 17.99
N ILE A 31 10.57 -4.91 18.56
CA ILE A 31 10.30 -5.15 19.99
C ILE A 31 10.50 -6.63 20.32
N LEU A 32 9.86 -7.54 19.59
CA LEU A 32 9.99 -8.98 19.81
C LEU A 32 11.44 -9.45 19.67
N ARG A 33 12.19 -8.90 18.73
CA ARG A 33 13.61 -9.23 18.50
C ARG A 33 14.50 -8.80 19.68
N LEU A 34 14.11 -7.80 20.46
CA LEU A 34 14.84 -7.39 21.66
C LEU A 34 14.82 -8.50 22.73
N PHE A 35 13.68 -9.18 22.87
CA PHE A 35 13.46 -10.23 23.86
C PHE A 35 13.77 -11.63 23.33
N TRP A 36 13.49 -11.90 22.05
CA TRP A 36 13.65 -13.21 21.42
C TRP A 36 14.65 -13.17 20.27
N LYS A 37 15.80 -13.82 20.45
CA LYS A 37 16.86 -13.94 19.43
C LYS A 37 16.73 -15.18 18.54
N ASP A 38 15.51 -15.67 18.36
CA ASP A 38 15.23 -16.88 17.59
C ASP A 38 15.52 -16.68 16.08
N ALA A 39 16.19 -17.66 15.47
CA ALA A 39 16.44 -17.68 14.03
C ALA A 39 15.12 -17.74 13.23
N ARG A 40 14.07 -18.37 13.76
CA ARG A 40 12.75 -18.46 13.13
C ARG A 40 12.12 -17.09 12.92
N LEU A 41 12.33 -16.16 13.86
CA LEU A 41 11.81 -14.79 13.76
C LEU A 41 12.47 -14.02 12.60
N LYS A 42 13.76 -14.23 12.34
CA LYS A 42 14.48 -13.64 11.20
C LYS A 42 13.99 -14.21 9.86
N VAL A 43 13.72 -15.51 9.82
CA VAL A 43 13.16 -16.16 8.62
C VAL A 43 11.78 -15.59 8.33
N PHE A 44 10.90 -15.51 9.35
CA PHE A 44 9.57 -14.92 9.21
C PHE A 44 9.62 -13.47 8.71
N ASP A 45 10.53 -12.65 9.26
CA ASP A 45 10.72 -11.26 8.81
C ASP A 45 11.14 -11.15 7.34
N ALA A 46 12.00 -12.05 6.86
CA ALA A 46 12.35 -12.08 5.44
C ALA A 46 11.13 -12.33 4.55
N TYR A 47 10.21 -13.20 4.99
CA TYR A 47 8.93 -13.42 4.31
C TYR A 47 7.98 -12.23 4.43
N ALA A 48 7.93 -11.57 5.59
CA ALA A 48 7.13 -10.37 5.76
C ALA A 48 7.60 -9.23 4.86
N VAL A 49 8.92 -9.06 4.68
CA VAL A 49 9.47 -8.08 3.72
C VAL A 49 9.12 -8.48 2.28
N LYS A 50 9.24 -9.76 1.91
CA LYS A 50 8.78 -10.24 0.59
C LYS A 50 7.29 -9.95 0.37
N ALA A 51 6.46 -10.17 1.38
CA ALA A 51 5.02 -9.88 1.33
C ALA A 51 4.78 -8.41 0.99
N PHE A 52 5.44 -7.49 1.68
CA PHE A 52 5.36 -6.06 1.39
C PHE A 52 5.72 -5.72 -0.07
N VAL A 53 6.78 -6.33 -0.61
CA VAL A 53 7.19 -6.13 -2.01
C VAL A 53 6.14 -6.64 -2.99
N TYR A 54 5.60 -7.84 -2.77
CA TYR A 54 4.59 -8.43 -3.66
C TYR A 54 3.26 -7.70 -3.59
N LEU A 55 2.81 -7.36 -2.38
CA LEU A 55 1.57 -6.59 -2.18
C LEU A 55 1.67 -5.21 -2.83
N GLY A 56 2.83 -4.56 -2.77
CA GLY A 56 3.05 -3.26 -3.42
C GLY A 56 2.93 -3.35 -4.94
N LEU A 57 3.48 -4.41 -5.54
CA LEU A 57 3.34 -4.67 -6.97
C LEU A 57 1.88 -5.00 -7.35
N THR A 58 1.21 -5.86 -6.59
CA THR A 58 -0.19 -6.21 -6.81
C THR A 58 -1.10 -4.98 -6.69
N TRP A 59 -0.87 -4.14 -5.70
CA TRP A 59 -1.57 -2.87 -5.52
C TRP A 59 -1.42 -1.97 -6.76
N PHE A 60 -0.18 -1.78 -7.23
CA PHE A 60 0.08 -0.93 -8.41
C PHE A 60 -0.61 -1.46 -9.67
N LEU A 61 -0.58 -2.78 -9.89
CA LEU A 61 -1.27 -3.39 -11.03
C LEU A 61 -2.79 -3.21 -10.94
N LEU A 62 -3.38 -3.42 -9.76
CA LEU A 62 -4.83 -3.22 -9.57
C LEU A 62 -5.24 -1.77 -9.73
N TRP A 63 -4.42 -0.83 -9.25
CA TRP A 63 -4.63 0.60 -9.45
C TRP A 63 -4.62 0.93 -10.94
N LEU A 64 -3.58 0.51 -11.67
CA LEU A 64 -3.45 0.73 -13.11
C LEU A 64 -4.64 0.15 -13.89
N ILE A 65 -5.03 -1.09 -13.60
CA ILE A 65 -6.20 -1.73 -14.22
C ILE A 65 -7.49 -0.97 -13.86
N GLY A 66 -7.61 -0.51 -12.61
CA GLY A 66 -8.73 0.29 -12.13
C GLY A 66 -8.92 1.57 -12.96
N ASP A 67 -7.83 2.29 -13.22
CA ASP A 67 -7.86 3.52 -14.02
C ASP A 67 -8.23 3.26 -15.49
N PHE A 68 -7.72 2.18 -16.09
CA PHE A 68 -8.14 1.79 -17.44
C PHE A 68 -9.62 1.44 -17.50
N VAL A 69 -10.12 0.67 -16.52
CA VAL A 69 -11.54 0.31 -16.45
C VAL A 69 -12.40 1.56 -16.23
N TYR A 70 -11.95 2.50 -15.41
CA TYR A 70 -12.63 3.78 -15.20
C TYR A 70 -12.79 4.56 -16.50
N TYR A 71 -11.69 4.71 -17.25
CA TYR A 71 -11.67 5.43 -18.51
C TYR A 71 -12.61 4.82 -19.56
N PHE A 72 -12.57 3.50 -19.75
CA PHE A 72 -13.31 2.86 -20.82
C PHE A 72 -14.76 2.48 -20.49
N GLN A 73 -15.09 2.25 -19.21
CA GLN A 73 -16.40 1.69 -18.83
C GLN A 73 -17.27 2.63 -18.01
N VAL A 74 -16.67 3.66 -17.38
CA VAL A 74 -17.39 4.50 -16.43
C VAL A 74 -17.56 5.93 -16.95
N LEU A 75 -16.54 6.48 -17.59
CA LEU A 75 -16.58 7.85 -18.08
C LEU A 75 -17.37 7.97 -19.38
N ASP A 76 -18.24 8.97 -19.42
CA ASP A 76 -18.86 9.47 -20.65
C ASP A 76 -17.86 10.31 -21.47
N GLU A 77 -18.25 10.76 -22.66
CA GLU A 77 -17.34 11.47 -23.57
C GLU A 77 -16.73 12.73 -22.93
N ALA A 78 -17.51 13.48 -22.14
CA ALA A 78 -17.03 14.66 -21.43
C ALA A 78 -16.03 14.29 -20.33
N GLY A 79 -16.33 13.27 -19.52
CA GLY A 79 -15.43 12.79 -18.48
C GLY A 79 -14.13 12.20 -19.02
N GLN A 80 -14.17 11.55 -20.19
CA GLN A 80 -12.97 11.01 -20.85
C GLN A 80 -12.00 12.13 -21.26
N GLU A 81 -12.50 13.27 -21.73
CA GLU A 81 -11.66 14.43 -22.07
C GLU A 81 -11.04 15.06 -20.80
N GLU A 82 -11.81 15.18 -19.72
CA GLU A 82 -11.29 15.66 -18.43
C GLU A 82 -10.21 14.73 -17.88
N PHE A 83 -10.45 13.42 -17.84
CA PHE A 83 -9.47 12.44 -17.37
C PHE A 83 -8.22 12.38 -18.27
N ARG A 84 -8.38 12.53 -19.59
CA ARG A 84 -7.24 12.64 -20.51
C ARG A 84 -6.40 13.88 -20.20
N SER A 85 -7.05 15.00 -19.85
CA SER A 85 -6.36 16.21 -19.40
C SER A 85 -5.63 16.01 -18.08
N GLU A 86 -6.07 15.09 -17.21
CA GLU A 86 -5.32 14.71 -16.01
C GLU A 86 -4.12 13.82 -16.34
N LEU A 87 -4.25 12.89 -17.29
CA LEU A 87 -3.19 11.96 -17.68
C LEU A 87 -2.03 12.61 -18.45
N VAL A 88 -2.29 13.71 -19.18
CA VAL A 88 -1.31 14.34 -20.09
C VAL A 88 -1.22 15.86 -19.91
N GLY A 89 -2.16 16.48 -19.21
CA GLY A 89 -2.18 17.94 -19.01
C GLY A 89 -1.24 18.41 -17.90
N LYS A 90 -1.43 19.66 -17.44
CA LYS A 90 -0.45 20.39 -16.62
C LYS A 90 -0.04 19.69 -15.31
N TYR A 91 -0.91 18.87 -14.73
CA TYR A 91 -0.70 18.21 -13.44
C TYR A 91 -0.50 16.69 -13.55
N PHE A 92 -0.27 16.16 -14.77
CA PHE A 92 -0.11 14.72 -14.98
C PHE A 92 1.00 14.09 -14.12
N PHE A 93 2.07 14.84 -13.87
CA PHE A 93 3.17 14.35 -13.07
C PHE A 93 2.72 14.01 -11.64
N LEU A 94 1.78 14.76 -11.05
CA LEU A 94 1.30 14.49 -9.69
C LEU A 94 0.51 13.18 -9.60
N PHE A 95 -0.30 12.90 -10.63
CA PHE A 95 -1.05 11.66 -10.76
C PHE A 95 -0.11 10.45 -10.77
N TRP A 96 0.88 10.45 -11.67
CA TRP A 96 1.83 9.35 -11.78
C TRP A 96 2.82 9.27 -10.62
N LEU A 97 3.29 10.42 -10.11
CA LEU A 97 4.30 10.49 -9.07
C LEU A 97 3.86 9.77 -7.80
N GLN A 98 2.59 9.91 -7.41
CA GLN A 98 2.06 9.24 -6.22
C GLN A 98 2.15 7.71 -6.33
N ALA A 99 1.61 7.15 -7.41
CA ALA A 99 1.59 5.70 -7.62
C ALA A 99 3.00 5.13 -7.82
N LEU A 100 3.84 5.83 -8.59
CA LEU A 100 5.23 5.44 -8.82
C LEU A 100 6.05 5.52 -7.54
N LEU A 101 5.86 6.54 -6.70
CA LEU A 101 6.56 6.66 -5.42
C LEU A 101 6.26 5.46 -4.52
N TRP A 102 4.99 5.09 -4.38
CA TRP A 102 4.59 3.92 -3.58
C TRP A 102 5.10 2.59 -4.15
N LEU A 103 5.10 2.44 -5.48
CA LEU A 103 5.73 1.30 -6.12
C LEU A 103 7.24 1.28 -5.84
N LEU A 104 7.94 2.41 -6.02
CA LEU A 104 9.37 2.51 -5.77
C LEU A 104 9.72 2.20 -4.31
N ILE A 105 8.95 2.72 -3.34
CA ILE A 105 9.13 2.40 -1.92
C ILE A 105 9.05 0.90 -1.70
N THR A 106 7.99 0.24 -2.17
CA THR A 106 7.83 -1.22 -1.96
C THR A 106 8.92 -2.02 -2.68
N GLN A 107 9.28 -1.65 -3.90
CA GLN A 107 10.33 -2.35 -4.65
C GLN A 107 11.74 -2.10 -4.09
N ALA A 108 11.99 -0.96 -3.45
CA ALA A 108 13.28 -0.66 -2.81
C ALA A 108 13.59 -1.67 -1.69
N PHE A 109 12.59 -2.24 -1.01
CA PHE A 109 12.79 -3.28 0.01
C PHE A 109 13.33 -4.61 -0.53
N ARG A 110 13.42 -4.81 -1.85
CA ARG A 110 14.23 -5.89 -2.44
C ARG A 110 15.70 -5.75 -2.07
N TRP A 111 16.18 -4.53 -1.87
CA TRP A 111 17.50 -4.28 -1.35
C TRP A 111 17.54 -4.54 0.16
N LYS A 112 18.11 -5.69 0.54
CA LYS A 112 18.31 -6.15 1.93
C LYS A 112 18.95 -5.12 2.87
N ARG A 113 19.59 -4.06 2.38
CA ARG A 113 20.16 -3.00 3.23
C ARG A 113 19.05 -2.13 3.84
N LEU A 114 18.02 -1.80 3.07
CA LEU A 114 16.92 -0.94 3.49
C LEU A 114 16.02 -1.62 4.52
N SER A 115 15.78 -2.93 4.37
CA SER A 115 14.94 -3.70 5.29
C SER A 115 15.52 -3.86 6.70
N ARG A 116 16.79 -3.50 6.93
CA ARG A 116 17.45 -3.63 8.24
C ARG A 116 17.13 -2.52 9.22
N TYR A 117 16.66 -1.37 8.75
CA TYR A 117 16.46 -0.19 9.60
C TYR A 117 14.99 -0.01 9.94
N LEU A 118 14.67 0.03 11.23
CA LEU A 118 13.30 0.23 11.72
C LEU A 118 12.69 1.53 11.18
N LEU A 119 13.43 2.65 11.23
CA LEU A 119 12.93 3.95 10.76
C LEU A 119 12.51 3.91 9.29
N ILE A 120 13.28 3.26 8.41
CA ILE A 120 12.95 3.14 6.99
C ILE A 120 11.64 2.35 6.81
N ARG A 121 11.42 1.30 7.61
CA ARG A 121 10.20 0.49 7.57
C ARG A 121 8.96 1.26 8.03
N ILE A 122 9.10 2.04 9.10
CA ILE A 122 8.03 2.89 9.62
C ILE A 122 7.69 3.97 8.58
N LEU A 123 8.69 4.67 8.04
CA LEU A 123 8.48 5.69 7.01
C LEU A 123 7.85 5.10 5.75
N ALA A 124 8.25 3.88 5.36
CA ALA A 124 7.63 3.18 4.23
C ALA A 124 6.14 2.91 4.48
N GLY A 125 5.75 2.38 5.64
CA GLY A 125 4.33 2.16 5.98
C GLY A 125 3.55 3.47 6.10
N LEU A 126 4.14 4.49 6.70
CA LEU A 126 3.50 5.81 6.88
C LEU A 126 3.27 6.52 5.55
N SER A 127 4.14 6.30 4.57
CA SER A 127 4.00 6.87 3.23
C SER A 127 2.68 6.46 2.56
N PHE A 128 2.12 5.29 2.88
CA PHE A 128 0.82 4.84 2.35
C PHE A 128 -0.39 5.49 3.00
N VAL A 129 -0.21 6.17 4.15
CA VAL A 129 -1.25 6.94 4.83
C VAL A 129 -1.39 8.33 4.21
N PHE A 130 -0.27 8.94 3.85
CA PHE A 130 -0.21 10.30 3.32
C PHE A 130 -0.07 10.26 1.80
N SER A 131 -1.16 10.59 1.11
CA SER A 131 -1.08 10.94 -0.31
C SER A 131 -0.54 12.35 -0.49
N ILE A 132 0.09 12.64 -1.64
CA ILE A 132 0.49 14.00 -2.02
C ILE A 132 -0.72 14.95 -1.91
N GLU A 133 -1.91 14.51 -2.34
CA GLU A 133 -3.15 15.29 -2.19
C GLU A 133 -3.45 15.61 -0.72
N ARG A 134 -3.37 14.62 0.18
CA ARG A 134 -3.58 14.85 1.63
C ARG A 134 -2.53 15.80 2.19
N LEU A 135 -1.28 15.70 1.77
CA LEU A 135 -0.23 16.62 2.19
C LEU A 135 -0.50 18.04 1.71
N VAL A 136 -0.93 18.21 0.45
CA VAL A 136 -1.32 19.52 -0.10
C VAL A 136 -2.49 20.09 0.70
N ILE A 137 -3.54 19.30 0.95
CA ILE A 137 -4.70 19.74 1.75
C ILE A 137 -4.24 20.19 3.14
N ILE A 138 -3.45 19.38 3.86
CA ILE A 138 -2.94 19.71 5.20
C ILE A 138 -2.12 21.01 5.18
N ILE A 139 -1.21 21.16 4.22
CA ILE A 139 -0.35 22.35 4.11
C ILE A 139 -1.20 23.59 3.77
N THR A 140 -2.14 23.46 2.82
CA THR A 140 -3.02 24.57 2.42
C THR A 140 -3.95 24.99 3.54
N SER A 141 -4.51 24.05 4.32
CA SER A 141 -5.38 24.35 5.47
C SER A 141 -4.61 24.95 6.65
N LEU A 142 -3.33 24.60 6.82
CA LEU A 142 -2.48 25.18 7.87
C LEU A 142 -1.97 26.59 7.51
N HIS A 143 -1.72 26.85 6.22
CA HIS A 143 -1.17 28.13 5.77
C HIS A 143 -2.25 29.17 5.47
N ARG A 144 -3.51 28.74 5.31
CA ARG A 144 -4.61 29.58 4.85
C ARG A 144 -5.95 29.05 5.38
N ASP A 145 -6.70 29.88 6.08
CA ASP A 145 -8.14 29.69 6.41
C ASP A 145 -9.04 29.77 5.15
N TYR A 146 -8.62 29.15 4.05
CA TYR A 146 -9.41 29.05 2.83
C TYR A 146 -9.85 27.61 2.66
N LEU A 147 -11.17 27.43 2.50
CA LEU A 147 -11.81 26.16 2.16
C LEU A 147 -11.02 25.44 1.05
N ALA A 148 -10.49 24.26 1.39
CA ALA A 148 -9.79 23.35 0.47
C ALA A 148 -10.76 22.68 -0.52
N SER A 149 -11.55 23.47 -1.26
CA SER A 149 -12.69 22.97 -2.04
C SER A 149 -12.38 22.62 -3.49
N SER A 150 -11.23 23.03 -4.03
CA SER A 150 -10.92 22.89 -5.47
C SER A 150 -9.94 21.78 -5.84
N TRP A 151 -9.33 21.10 -4.86
CA TRP A 151 -8.50 19.91 -5.09
C TRP A 151 -9.32 18.70 -4.65
N LYS A 152 -10.15 18.18 -5.57
CA LYS A 152 -10.76 16.86 -5.47
C LYS A 152 -10.30 16.08 -6.68
N LEU A 153 -9.05 15.64 -6.67
CA LEU A 153 -8.53 14.83 -7.78
C LEU A 153 -8.87 13.36 -7.55
N PHE A 154 -8.80 12.83 -6.31
CA PHE A 154 -9.18 11.43 -6.04
C PHE A 154 -9.79 11.16 -4.64
N GLY A 155 -11.12 11.17 -4.56
CA GLY A 155 -11.88 10.52 -3.48
C GLY A 155 -12.02 11.29 -2.16
N GLU A 156 -12.79 10.66 -1.26
CA GLU A 156 -13.36 11.15 0.01
C GLU A 156 -12.55 12.21 0.79
N PRO A 157 -13.25 13.19 1.43
CA PRO A 157 -12.61 14.21 2.25
C PRO A 157 -11.74 13.63 3.37
N PHE A 158 -10.65 14.32 3.68
CA PHE A 158 -9.75 13.98 4.79
C PHE A 158 -10.54 13.95 6.11
N SER A 159 -10.71 12.75 6.69
CA SER A 159 -11.20 12.57 8.05
C SER A 159 -10.25 11.70 8.86
N PHE A 160 -9.98 12.11 10.10
CA PHE A 160 -9.20 11.30 11.04
C PHE A 160 -9.85 9.95 11.29
N GLU A 161 -11.17 9.86 11.16
CA GLU A 161 -11.95 8.62 11.27
C GLU A 161 -11.58 7.57 10.21
N VAL A 162 -11.27 7.98 8.98
CA VAL A 162 -10.84 7.05 7.92
C VAL A 162 -9.41 6.53 8.14
N ILE A 163 -8.55 7.33 8.75
CA ILE A 163 -7.16 6.96 9.06
C ILE A 163 -7.08 6.10 10.33
N LEU A 164 -7.89 6.41 11.34
CA LEU A 164 -7.81 5.81 12.67
C LEU A 164 -8.87 4.73 12.94
N GLY A 165 -9.94 4.66 12.13
CA GLY A 165 -11.08 3.77 12.37
C GLY A 165 -11.96 4.26 13.52
N SER A 166 -13.26 4.27 13.33
CA SER A 166 -14.23 4.70 14.35
C SER A 166 -14.19 3.82 15.61
N ASP A 167 -14.49 4.46 16.75
CA ASP A 167 -14.70 4.00 18.14
C ASP A 167 -13.70 3.04 18.80
N SER A 168 -12.84 2.35 18.07
CA SER A 168 -11.80 1.46 18.62
C SER A 168 -10.54 1.45 17.77
N ILE A 169 -9.86 2.60 17.71
CA ILE A 169 -8.61 2.83 16.98
C ILE A 169 -7.58 1.71 17.22
N ILE A 170 -7.48 1.23 18.46
CA ILE A 170 -6.53 0.16 18.81
C ILE A 170 -6.92 -1.19 18.19
N LEU A 171 -8.21 -1.54 18.25
CA LEU A 171 -8.71 -2.83 17.76
C LEU A 171 -8.58 -2.93 16.24
N SER A 172 -8.88 -1.85 15.52
CA SER A 172 -8.75 -1.80 14.06
C SER A 172 -7.31 -2.03 13.61
N GLN A 173 -6.33 -1.40 14.29
CA GLN A 173 -4.91 -1.57 13.96
C GLN A 173 -4.40 -2.97 14.31
N ILE A 174 -4.84 -3.55 15.43
CA ILE A 174 -4.52 -4.95 15.79
C ILE A 174 -5.07 -5.90 14.73
N PHE A 175 -6.31 -5.70 14.28
CA PHE A 175 -6.91 -6.54 13.25
C PHE A 175 -6.11 -6.49 11.94
N ARG A 176 -5.75 -5.29 11.46
CA ARG A 176 -4.92 -5.13 10.26
C ARG A 176 -3.55 -5.77 10.41
N LEU A 177 -2.92 -5.64 11.58
CA LEU A 177 -1.67 -6.34 11.89
C LEU A 177 -1.82 -7.86 11.80
N CYS A 178 -2.91 -8.42 12.35
CA CYS A 178 -3.21 -9.85 12.24
C CYS A 178 -3.40 -10.29 10.78
N LEU A 179 -4.10 -9.50 9.97
CA LEU A 179 -4.24 -9.78 8.53
C LEU A 179 -2.90 -9.79 7.81
N TYR A 180 -2.02 -8.83 8.12
CA TYR A 180 -0.69 -8.78 7.54
C TYR A 180 0.17 -10.01 7.91
N ILE A 181 0.11 -10.44 9.17
CA ILE A 181 0.78 -11.64 9.65
C ILE A 181 0.21 -12.90 8.96
N ALA A 182 -1.12 -13.00 8.84
CA ALA A 182 -1.78 -14.11 8.15
C ALA A 182 -1.36 -14.17 6.67
N CYS A 183 -1.30 -13.04 5.97
CA CYS A 183 -0.81 -12.94 4.61
C CYS A 183 0.64 -13.43 4.48
N THR A 184 1.49 -13.07 5.45
CA THR A 184 2.88 -13.56 5.50
C THR A 184 2.93 -15.08 5.61
N PHE A 185 2.08 -15.69 6.45
CA PHE A 185 1.98 -17.15 6.55
C PHE A 185 1.49 -17.81 5.26
N LEU A 186 0.54 -17.20 4.55
CA LEU A 186 0.08 -17.68 3.26
C LEU A 186 1.22 -17.71 2.23
N ILE A 187 2.02 -16.65 2.15
CA ILE A 187 3.18 -16.59 1.24
C ILE A 187 4.21 -17.67 1.59
N ILE A 188 4.47 -17.91 2.89
CA ILE A 188 5.33 -19.02 3.32
C ILE A 188 4.77 -20.36 2.84
N GLY A 189 3.46 -20.58 3.00
CA GLY A 189 2.77 -21.80 2.56
C GLY A 189 2.87 -22.02 1.05
N ILE A 190 2.64 -20.97 0.26
CA ILE A 190 2.73 -20.99 -1.21
C ILE A 190 4.16 -21.29 -1.66
N GLU A 191 5.19 -20.62 -1.11
CA GLU A 191 6.58 -20.89 -1.49
C GLU A 191 6.99 -22.34 -1.14
N LYS A 192 6.57 -22.84 0.02
CA LYS A 192 6.82 -24.24 0.40
C LYS A 192 6.14 -25.21 -0.55
N ALA A 193 4.88 -24.96 -0.92
CA ALA A 193 4.18 -25.77 -1.90
C ALA A 193 4.94 -25.77 -3.24
N ILE A 194 5.28 -24.61 -3.80
CA ILE A 194 6.02 -24.50 -5.06
C ILE A 194 7.37 -25.23 -5.01
N SER A 195 8.10 -25.13 -3.89
CA SER A 195 9.39 -25.82 -3.73
C SER A 195 9.27 -27.35 -3.80
N LYS A 196 8.15 -27.92 -3.32
CA LYS A 196 7.87 -29.36 -3.38
C LYS A 196 7.62 -29.86 -4.80
N TRP A 197 7.12 -28.99 -5.69
CA TRP A 197 6.79 -29.32 -7.07
C TRP A 197 7.97 -29.14 -8.04
N LYS A 198 9.07 -28.49 -7.65
CA LYS A 198 10.28 -28.44 -8.50
C LYS A 198 10.98 -29.81 -8.46
N PRO A 199 11.01 -30.59 -9.56
CA PRO A 199 11.79 -31.81 -9.60
C PRO A 199 13.27 -31.47 -9.43
N ASN A 200 13.98 -32.28 -8.65
CA ASN A 200 15.41 -32.11 -8.43
C ASN A 200 16.13 -32.28 -9.77
N PRO A 201 16.93 -31.31 -10.26
CA PRO A 201 17.61 -31.39 -11.55
C PRO A 201 18.72 -32.47 -11.61
N ALA A 202 18.85 -33.33 -10.59
CA ALA A 202 19.90 -34.34 -10.48
C ALA A 202 19.53 -35.73 -11.05
N ASN A 203 18.35 -35.89 -11.66
CA ASN A 203 17.91 -37.16 -12.27
C ASN A 203 17.62 -37.03 -13.78
N GLY A 204 18.44 -36.28 -14.51
CA GLY A 204 18.39 -36.16 -15.97
C GLY A 204 19.75 -36.45 -16.58
#